data_AF-A0A3N7F3F9-F1
#
_entry.id   AF-A0A3N7F3F9-F1
#
_cell.length_a   1.000
_cell.length_b   1.000
_cell.length_c   1.000
_cell.angle_alpha   90.00
_cell.angle_beta   90.00
_cell.angle_gamma   90.00
#
_symmetry.space_group_name_H-M   'P 1'
#
loop_
_entity.id
_entity.type
_entity.pdbx_description
1 polymer ?
#
loop_
_entity_poly.entity_id
_entity_poly.type
_entity_poly.pdbx_seq_one_letter_code
_entity_poly.pdbx_strand_id
1 'polypeptide(L)'
;MKKWNPINNKKFEALSYLTPLSDDSIAKEIDYMVKKGWIPCLEFDDAGSMHREHSRILRWKVLDIVEAPYVWMHRLLISSPP
;
A
#
# COMPACT_ATOMS: atom_id res chain seq x y z
N MET A 1 0.71 4.23 -33.45
CA MET A 1 1.51 4.07 -32.22
C MET A 1 0.84 4.80 -31.08
N LYS A 2 0.68 4.16 -29.90
CA LYS A 2 0.29 4.86 -28.67
C LYS A 2 1.56 5.37 -27.98
N LYS A 3 1.54 6.62 -27.49
CA LYS A 3 2.66 7.23 -26.74
C LYS A 3 2.39 7.11 -25.25
N TRP A 4 3.44 6.85 -24.47
CA TRP A 4 3.35 6.90 -23.01
C TRP A 4 3.09 8.32 -22.52
N ASN A 5 2.27 8.49 -21.49
CA ASN A 5 1.99 9.80 -20.89
C ASN A 5 3.01 10.08 -19.76
N PRO A 6 3.91 11.08 -19.92
CA PRO A 6 4.89 11.43 -18.90
C PRO A 6 4.34 12.35 -17.80
N ILE A 7 3.15 12.94 -17.99
CA ILE A 7 2.58 13.96 -17.09
C ILE A 7 1.47 13.33 -16.23
N ASN A 8 1.48 13.59 -14.91
CA ASN A 8 0.49 13.11 -13.94
C ASN A 8 0.31 11.58 -13.93
N ASN A 9 1.37 10.84 -14.25
CA ASN A 9 1.38 9.38 -14.30
C ASN A 9 2.41 8.82 -13.30
N LYS A 10 2.43 9.39 -12.09
CA LYS A 10 3.27 8.92 -10.98
C LYS A 10 2.90 7.48 -10.63
N LYS A 11 3.88 6.74 -10.13
CA LYS A 11 3.76 5.31 -9.79
C LYS A 11 4.17 5.09 -8.34
N PHE A 12 3.58 4.07 -7.73
CA PHE A 12 3.71 3.72 -6.32
C PHE A 12 4.25 2.29 -6.20
N GLU A 13 5.31 2.00 -6.95
CA GLU A 13 5.98 0.69 -6.98
C GLU A 13 5.06 -0.46 -7.42
N ALA A 14 5.13 -1.62 -6.76
CA ALA A 14 4.41 -2.83 -7.11
C ALA A 14 2.90 -2.59 -7.29
N LEU A 15 2.29 -3.24 -8.27
CA LEU A 15 0.87 -3.15 -8.65
C LEU A 15 0.41 -1.79 -9.25
N SER A 16 1.19 -0.71 -9.13
CA SER A 16 0.77 0.64 -9.57
C SER A 16 0.66 0.87 -11.09
N TYR A 17 1.05 -0.11 -11.91
CA TYR A 17 0.86 -0.11 -13.36
C TYR A 17 -0.45 -0.78 -13.79
N LEU A 18 -1.14 -1.45 -12.88
CA LEU A 18 -2.44 -2.07 -13.13
C LEU A 18 -3.55 -1.02 -13.09
N THR A 19 -4.76 -1.44 -13.48
CA THR A 19 -5.97 -0.67 -13.18
C THR A 19 -6.14 -0.55 -11.66
N PRO A 20 -6.84 0.50 -11.16
CA PRO A 20 -7.18 0.60 -9.75
C PRO A 20 -7.77 -0.72 -9.23
N LEU A 21 -7.24 -1.21 -8.13
CA LEU A 21 -7.67 -2.47 -7.54
C LEU A 21 -9.06 -2.30 -6.94
N SER A 22 -9.92 -3.30 -7.12
CA SER A 22 -11.18 -3.40 -6.38
C SER A 22 -10.94 -3.85 -4.95
N ASP A 23 -11.90 -3.62 -4.06
CA ASP A 23 -11.86 -4.10 -2.67
C ASP A 23 -11.59 -5.62 -2.60
N ASP A 24 -12.22 -6.42 -3.47
CA ASP A 24 -11.98 -7.87 -3.58
C ASP A 24 -10.53 -8.21 -3.97
N SER A 25 -9.91 -7.39 -4.81
CA SER A 25 -8.53 -7.60 -5.25
C SER A 25 -7.56 -7.23 -4.12
N ILE A 26 -7.83 -6.14 -3.40
CA ILE A 26 -7.07 -5.73 -2.22
C ILE A 26 -7.15 -6.81 -1.13
N ALA A 27 -8.35 -7.37 -0.88
CA ALA A 27 -8.54 -8.45 0.07
C ALA A 27 -7.71 -9.69 -0.27
N LYS A 28 -7.58 -10.05 -1.56
CA LYS A 28 -6.75 -11.18 -1.99
C LYS A 28 -5.25 -10.97 -1.75
N GLU A 29 -4.75 -9.74 -1.92
CA GLU A 29 -3.36 -9.42 -1.60
C GLU A 29 -3.10 -9.51 -0.09
N ILE A 30 -4.05 -9.07 0.74
CA ILE A 30 -3.98 -9.22 2.20
C ILE A 30 -3.99 -10.71 2.59
N ASP A 31 -4.91 -11.49 2.04
CA ASP A 31 -4.99 -12.94 2.24
C ASP A 31 -3.69 -13.65 1.85
N TYR A 32 -3.07 -13.23 0.74
CA TYR A 32 -1.79 -13.76 0.31
C TYR A 32 -0.70 -13.54 1.37
N MET A 33 -0.58 -12.31 1.91
CA MET A 33 0.38 -11.99 2.97
C MET A 33 0.13 -12.83 4.23
N VAL A 34 -1.13 -12.93 4.67
CA VAL A 34 -1.51 -13.70 5.86
C VAL A 34 -1.22 -15.19 5.67
N LYS A 35 -1.51 -15.77 4.50
CA LYS A 35 -1.19 -17.18 4.18
C LYS A 35 0.31 -17.48 4.17
N LYS A 36 1.14 -16.47 3.89
CA LYS A 36 2.61 -16.57 3.99
C LYS A 36 3.14 -16.41 5.42
N GLY A 37 2.27 -16.12 6.38
CA GLY A 37 2.66 -15.82 7.77
C GLY A 37 3.29 -14.43 7.91
N TRP A 38 3.08 -13.52 6.96
CA TRP A 38 3.58 -12.15 7.03
C TRP A 38 2.58 -11.28 7.80
N ILE A 39 3.11 -10.33 8.56
CA ILE A 39 2.29 -9.36 9.31
C ILE A 39 2.09 -8.14 8.39
N PRO A 40 0.86 -7.86 7.91
CA PRO A 40 0.62 -6.69 7.09
C PRO A 40 0.83 -5.39 7.90
N CYS A 41 1.07 -4.29 7.20
CA CYS A 41 1.25 -2.95 7.77
C CYS A 41 0.54 -1.93 6.87
N LEU A 42 -0.05 -0.90 7.47
CA LEU A 42 -0.57 0.25 6.75
C LEU A 42 0.34 1.46 6.98
N GLU A 43 0.64 2.16 5.89
CA GLU A 43 1.53 3.31 5.85
C GLU A 43 0.88 4.43 5.02
N PHE A 44 0.99 5.68 5.44
CA PHE A 44 0.39 6.85 4.76
C PHE A 44 1.30 8.08 4.79
N ASP A 45 1.31 8.86 3.70
CA ASP A 45 2.07 10.11 3.54
C ASP A 45 1.28 11.10 2.68
N ASP A 46 1.37 12.39 3.01
CA ASP A 46 0.68 13.46 2.29
C ASP A 46 1.36 13.82 0.96
N ALA A 47 2.69 13.68 0.89
CA ALA A 47 3.45 14.08 -0.29
C ALA A 47 3.39 13.03 -1.41
N GLY A 48 3.43 11.75 -1.05
CA GLY A 48 3.35 10.63 -2.00
C GLY A 48 4.52 10.60 -2.99
N SER A 49 5.67 11.16 -2.62
CA SER A 49 6.88 11.12 -3.44
C SER A 49 8.16 11.08 -2.60
N MET A 50 9.17 10.37 -3.11
CA MET A 50 10.50 10.34 -2.51
C MET A 50 11.26 11.64 -2.80
N HIS A 51 12.00 12.13 -1.81
CA HIS A 51 12.88 13.30 -1.94
C HIS A 51 14.25 13.00 -1.32
N ARG A 52 15.26 13.79 -1.68
CA ARG A 52 16.62 13.72 -1.12
C ARG A 52 17.00 15.07 -0.55
N GLU A 53 16.99 15.17 0.77
CA GLU A 53 17.34 16.41 1.47
C GLU A 53 18.62 16.24 2.31
N HIS A 54 18.72 15.12 3.04
CA HIS A 54 19.78 14.94 4.05
C HIS A 54 20.82 13.85 3.70
N SER A 55 20.64 13.12 2.60
CA SER A 55 21.55 12.05 2.20
C SER A 55 21.50 11.76 0.70
N ARG A 56 22.49 11.00 0.22
CA ARG A 56 22.53 10.45 -1.13
C ARG A 56 21.70 9.17 -1.30
N ILE A 57 20.94 8.77 -0.29
CA ILE A 57 19.99 7.65 -0.35
C ILE A 57 18.57 8.23 -0.34
N LEU A 58 17.70 7.70 -1.19
CA LEU A 58 16.29 8.05 -1.20
C LEU A 58 15.65 7.53 0.10
N ARG A 59 14.96 8.42 0.82
CA ARG A 59 14.16 8.06 1.99
C ARG A 59 12.73 8.50 1.74
N TRP A 60 11.79 7.61 2.01
CA TRP A 60 10.45 8.05 2.38
C TRP A 60 10.57 8.82 3.70
N LYS A 61 9.83 9.92 3.86
CA LYS A 61 9.61 10.48 5.20
C LYS A 61 9.10 9.33 6.04
N VAL A 62 9.82 9.01 7.12
CA VAL A 62 9.65 7.74 7.79
C VAL A 62 8.19 7.57 8.17
N LEU A 63 7.60 6.48 7.67
CA LEU A 63 6.27 6.01 7.99
C LEU A 63 6.33 5.39 9.40
N ASP A 64 6.65 6.21 10.40
CA ASP A 64 6.83 5.78 11.80
C ASP A 64 5.49 5.52 12.51
N ILE A 65 4.35 5.61 11.80
CA ILE A 65 3.04 5.24 12.33
C ILE A 65 2.66 3.87 11.77
N VAL A 66 3.29 2.84 12.33
CA VAL A 66 2.89 1.45 12.14
C VAL A 66 1.71 1.18 13.07
N GLU A 67 0.47 1.32 12.59
CA GLU A 67 -0.64 0.62 13.26
C GLU A 67 -0.64 -0.82 12.79
N ALA A 68 -0.24 -1.73 13.66
CA ALA A 68 -0.37 -3.16 13.41
C ALA A 68 -1.86 -3.46 13.15
N PRO A 69 -2.24 -4.03 12.00
CA PRO A 69 -3.62 -4.20 11.54
C PRO A 69 -4.48 -5.14 12.40
N TYR A 70 -3.99 -5.61 13.55
CA TYR A 70 -4.81 -6.28 14.57
C TYR A 70 -6.05 -5.45 14.96
N VAL A 71 -5.99 -4.11 14.87
CA VAL A 71 -7.11 -3.23 15.23
C VAL A 71 -8.24 -3.23 14.18
N TRP A 72 -7.95 -3.39 12.90
CA TRP A 72 -8.96 -3.36 11.82
C TRP A 72 -9.42 -4.74 11.36
N MET A 73 -8.55 -5.75 11.39
CA MET A 73 -8.90 -7.11 10.96
C MET A 73 -9.93 -7.75 11.90
N HIS A 74 -9.87 -7.43 13.20
CA HIS A 74 -10.86 -7.83 14.20
C HIS A 74 -12.26 -7.22 13.93
N ARG A 75 -12.33 -6.03 13.32
CA ARG A 75 -13.62 -5.36 13.05
C ARG A 75 -14.31 -5.85 11.78
N LEU A 76 -13.54 -6.32 10.79
CA LEU A 76 -14.09 -6.89 9.55
C LEU A 76 -14.40 -8.39 9.66
N LEU A 77 -13.68 -9.14 10.51
CA LEU A 77 -13.91 -10.58 10.70
C LEU A 77 -15.01 -10.93 11.71
N ILE A 78 -15.40 -9.99 12.60
CA ILE A 78 -16.42 -10.23 13.64
C ILE A 78 -17.80 -9.70 13.25
N SER A 79 -17.90 -8.94 12.15
CA SER A 79 -19.18 -8.48 11.60
C SER A 79 -19.88 -9.51 10.69
N SER A 80 -19.34 -10.71 10.53
CA SER A 80 -20.03 -11.81 9.84
C SER A 80 -20.83 -12.60 10.88
N PRO A 81 -22.18 -12.57 10.86
CA PRO A 81 -22.96 -13.51 11.66
C PRO A 81 -22.78 -14.93 11.08
N PRO A 82 -23.04 -15.99 11.89
CA PRO A 82 -22.91 -17.37 11.45
C PRO A 82 -23.80 -17.71 10.25
#